data_AF-A0A6G5AAR4-F1
#
_entry.id   AF-A0A6G5AAR4-F1
#
_cell.length_a   1.000
_cell.length_b   1.000
_cell.length_c   1.000
_cell.angle_alpha   90.00
_cell.angle_beta   90.00
_cell.angle_gamma   90.00
#
_symmetry.space_group_name_H-M   'P 1'
#
loop_
_entity.id
_entity.type
_entity.pdbx_description
1 polymer ?
#
loop_
_entity_poly.entity_id
_entity_poly.type
_entity_poly.pdbx_seq_one_letter_code
_entity_poly.pdbx_strand_id
1 'polypeptide(L)'
;MEFSPDDRHLLSVSRDRSWCIHEIDISGNIFVRVAFADKKTAIHQRIIWSCTWSHDGLYFATASRDKKVVVWGWKAEGSSETNLGPIESKGQLNVEDSATAVSFAPSLAGGDRYLIAIGLERGSIHLYHWSLQSGWTLYETLQQSVAHHLSVKRLKFAQD
;
A
#
# COMPACT_ATOMS: atom_id res chain seq x y z
N MET A 1 5.99 -8.44 1.48
CA MET A 1 6.34 -8.54 0.06
C MET A 1 5.13 -9.11 -0.66
N GLU A 2 4.89 -8.69 -1.89
CA GLU A 2 3.74 -9.10 -2.68
C GLU A 2 4.05 -8.96 -4.17
N PHE A 3 3.71 -9.98 -4.96
CA PHE A 3 3.76 -9.89 -6.42
C PHE A 3 2.62 -8.98 -6.92
N SER A 4 2.87 -8.24 -7.98
CA SER A 4 1.79 -7.56 -8.70
C SER A 4 0.82 -8.57 -9.29
N PRO A 5 -0.44 -8.20 -9.55
CA PRO A 5 -1.44 -9.12 -10.09
C PRO A 5 -1.07 -9.77 -11.44
N ASP A 6 -0.17 -9.13 -12.20
CA ASP A 6 0.33 -9.59 -13.49
C ASP A 6 1.65 -10.37 -13.40
N ASP A 7 2.15 -10.65 -12.18
CA ASP A 7 3.43 -11.32 -11.90
C ASP A 7 4.68 -10.67 -12.52
N ARG A 8 4.58 -9.42 -12.99
CA ARG A 8 5.73 -8.70 -13.58
C ARG A 8 6.58 -7.96 -12.56
N HIS A 9 6.01 -7.65 -11.40
CA HIS A 9 6.66 -6.85 -10.38
C HIS A 9 6.60 -7.53 -9.02
N LEU A 10 7.67 -7.40 -8.24
CA LEU A 10 7.73 -7.79 -6.84
C LEU A 10 7.93 -6.56 -5.96
N LEU A 11 6.93 -6.28 -5.13
CA LEU A 11 6.99 -5.24 -4.11
C LEU A 11 7.55 -5.82 -2.81
N SER A 12 8.51 -5.12 -2.20
CA SER A 12 8.98 -5.43 -0.86
C SER A 12 9.06 -4.18 0.01
N VAL A 13 8.93 -4.38 1.33
CA VAL A 13 8.94 -3.34 2.36
C VAL A 13 9.81 -3.78 3.52
N SER A 14 10.41 -2.82 4.23
CA SER A 14 11.44 -3.09 5.24
C SER A 14 11.25 -2.27 6.52
N ARG A 15 11.88 -2.77 7.59
CA ARG A 15 11.96 -2.10 8.90
C ARG A 15 12.83 -0.86 8.90
N ASP A 16 13.70 -0.71 7.90
CA ASP A 16 14.56 0.46 7.72
C ASP A 16 13.83 1.67 7.09
N ARG A 17 12.50 1.54 6.89
CA ARG A 17 11.57 2.54 6.34
C ARG A 17 11.58 2.59 4.81
N SER A 18 12.21 1.63 4.15
CA SER A 18 12.27 1.53 2.69
C SER A 18 11.20 0.60 2.11
N TRP A 19 10.91 0.84 0.85
CA TRP A 19 10.23 -0.10 -0.04
C TRP A 19 10.96 -0.14 -1.37
N CYS A 20 10.83 -1.24 -2.11
CA CYS A 20 11.35 -1.33 -3.47
C CYS A 20 10.49 -2.22 -4.35
N ILE A 21 10.56 -1.95 -5.65
CA ILE A 21 9.95 -2.74 -6.71
C ILE A 21 11.05 -3.34 -7.57
N HIS A 22 10.94 -4.64 -7.80
CA HIS A 22 11.73 -5.35 -8.79
C HIS A 22 10.84 -5.76 -9.95
N GLU A 23 11.28 -5.48 -11.17
CA GLU A 23 10.74 -6.09 -12.38
C GLU A 23 11.32 -7.49 -12.55
N ILE A 24 10.49 -8.41 -13.02
CA ILE A 24 10.81 -9.82 -13.16
C ILE A 24 11.00 -10.12 -14.64
N ASP A 25 12.25 -10.38 -15.04
CA ASP A 25 12.52 -10.94 -16.36
C ASP A 25 12.29 -12.45 -16.29
N ILE A 26 11.16 -12.88 -16.83
CA ILE A 26 10.74 -14.30 -16.88
C ILE A 26 11.73 -15.14 -17.71
N SER A 27 12.36 -14.55 -18.73
CA SER A 27 13.27 -15.28 -19.61
C SER A 27 14.61 -15.57 -18.93
N GLY A 28 15.09 -14.62 -18.13
CA GLY A 28 16.34 -14.75 -17.37
C GLY A 28 16.18 -15.28 -15.95
N ASN A 29 14.96 -15.30 -15.40
CA ASN A 29 14.68 -15.47 -13.97
C ASN A 29 15.46 -14.47 -13.09
N ILE A 30 15.54 -13.22 -13.52
CA ILE A 30 16.30 -12.15 -12.89
C ILE A 30 15.34 -11.09 -12.34
N PHE A 31 15.67 -10.56 -11.16
CA PHE A 31 14.96 -9.45 -10.54
C PHE A 31 15.77 -8.16 -10.72
N VAL A 32 15.21 -7.20 -11.46
CA VAL A 32 15.85 -5.89 -11.70
C VAL A 32 15.13 -4.83 -10.89
N ARG A 33 15.85 -4.12 -10.01
CA ARG A 33 15.24 -3.07 -9.18
C ARG A 33 14.92 -1.84 -10.04
N VAL A 34 13.62 -1.53 -10.18
CA VAL A 34 13.12 -0.42 -11.02
C VAL A 34 12.67 0.80 -10.21
N ALA A 35 12.32 0.62 -8.94
CA ALA A 35 11.95 1.72 -8.04
C ALA A 35 12.35 1.42 -6.59
N PHE A 36 12.70 2.45 -5.83
CA PHE A 36 12.94 2.32 -4.39
C PHE A 36 12.73 3.63 -3.64
N ALA A 37 12.29 3.54 -2.40
CA ALA A 37 12.33 4.64 -1.44
C ALA A 37 13.38 4.35 -0.37
N ASP A 38 14.33 5.26 -0.16
CA ASP A 38 15.32 5.17 0.92
C ASP A 38 15.03 6.19 2.03
N LYS A 39 15.91 6.27 3.02
CA LYS A 39 15.75 7.21 4.16
C LYS A 39 15.67 8.69 3.75
N LYS A 40 16.17 9.07 2.56
CA LYS A 40 16.16 10.45 2.07
C LYS A 40 14.87 10.76 1.31
N THR A 41 14.29 9.76 0.64
CA THR A 41 13.04 9.89 -0.12
C THR A 41 11.82 9.36 0.62
N ALA A 42 12.02 8.78 1.81
CA ALA A 42 10.98 8.14 2.58
C ALA A 42 9.96 9.15 3.08
N ILE A 43 8.73 8.98 2.61
CA ILE A 43 7.54 9.57 3.24
C ILE A 43 7.34 8.96 4.63
N HIS A 44 7.70 7.68 4.79
CA HIS A 44 7.61 6.97 6.05
C HIS A 44 8.79 7.26 6.99
N GLN A 45 8.47 7.57 8.25
CA GLN A 45 9.44 7.91 9.28
C GLN A 45 9.71 6.77 10.25
N ARG A 46 8.94 5.68 10.15
CA ARG A 46 9.09 4.46 10.96
C ARG A 46 8.89 3.21 10.07
N ILE A 47 9.03 2.04 10.70
CA ILE A 47 8.92 0.72 10.06
C ILE A 47 7.69 0.65 9.15
N ILE A 48 7.88 0.19 7.92
CA ILE A 48 6.76 -0.22 7.06
C ILE A 48 6.43 -1.67 7.39
N TRP A 49 5.21 -1.90 7.88
CA TRP A 49 4.77 -3.22 8.34
C TRP A 49 4.17 -4.06 7.22
N SER A 50 3.39 -3.43 6.34
CA SER A 50 2.60 -4.13 5.34
C SER A 50 2.57 -3.37 4.03
N CYS A 51 2.42 -4.12 2.94
CA CYS A 51 2.18 -3.61 1.61
C CYS A 51 1.14 -4.47 0.89
N THR A 52 0.50 -3.91 -0.13
CA THR A 52 -0.47 -4.61 -0.98
C THR A 52 -0.55 -3.93 -2.33
N TRP A 53 -0.75 -4.70 -3.39
CA TRP A 53 -1.11 -4.17 -4.71
C TRP A 53 -2.62 -3.95 -4.80
N SER A 54 -3.05 -3.00 -5.64
CA SER A 54 -4.42 -2.96 -6.15
C SER A 54 -4.65 -4.12 -7.11
N HIS A 55 -5.91 -4.53 -7.28
CA HIS A 55 -6.27 -5.69 -8.11
C HIS A 55 -5.90 -5.52 -9.60
N ASP A 56 -5.78 -4.28 -10.07
CA ASP A 56 -5.40 -3.93 -11.44
C ASP A 56 -3.88 -3.66 -11.60
N GLY A 57 -3.11 -3.71 -10.52
CA GLY A 57 -1.66 -3.45 -10.54
C GLY A 57 -1.27 -1.99 -10.79
N LEU A 58 -2.23 -1.06 -10.89
CA LEU A 58 -1.95 0.36 -11.15
C LEU A 58 -1.36 1.06 -9.93
N TYR A 59 -1.71 0.59 -8.74
CA TYR A 59 -1.31 1.18 -7.47
C TYR A 59 -0.84 0.12 -6.48
N PHE A 60 -0.08 0.57 -5.48
CA PHE A 60 0.18 -0.21 -4.28
C PHE A 60 0.08 0.68 -3.05
N ALA A 61 -0.21 0.05 -1.91
CA ALA A 61 -0.28 0.74 -0.62
C ALA A 61 0.82 0.23 0.32
N THR A 62 1.31 1.13 1.17
CA THR A 62 2.21 0.80 2.28
C THR A 62 1.61 1.29 3.60
N ALA A 63 1.70 0.49 4.65
CA ALA A 63 1.23 0.80 6.00
C ALA A 63 2.40 0.79 6.98
N SER A 64 2.49 1.83 7.82
CA SER A 64 3.66 2.07 8.66
C SER A 64 3.31 2.38 10.11
N ARG A 65 4.28 2.11 10.99
CA ARG A 65 4.25 2.46 12.41
C ARG A 65 4.18 3.97 12.67
N ASP A 66 4.54 4.79 11.69
CA ASP A 66 4.41 6.25 11.79
C ASP A 66 2.97 6.74 11.63
N LYS A 67 2.00 5.82 11.61
CA LYS A 67 0.57 6.09 11.47
C LYS A 67 0.18 6.62 10.09
N LYS A 68 1.02 6.38 9.08
CA LYS A 68 0.71 6.70 7.68
C LYS A 68 0.37 5.45 6.89
N VAL A 69 -0.63 5.59 6.04
CA VAL A 69 -0.86 4.73 4.87
C VAL A 69 -0.64 5.58 3.63
N VAL A 70 0.17 5.07 2.71
CA VAL A 70 0.50 5.79 1.46
C VAL A 70 0.12 4.91 0.30
N VAL A 71 -0.61 5.48 -0.65
CA VAL A 71 -0.86 4.89 -1.97
C VAL A 71 0.12 5.49 -2.95
N TRP A 72 0.76 4.60 -3.70
CA TRP A 72 1.79 4.88 -4.68
C TRP A 72 1.32 4.42 -6.05
N GLY A 73 1.81 5.06 -7.09
CA GLY A 73 1.54 4.64 -8.47
C GLY A 73 2.58 5.18 -9.42
N TRP A 74 2.53 4.69 -10.65
CA TRP A 74 3.40 5.13 -11.73
C TRP A 74 3.18 6.61 -12.04
N LYS A 75 4.27 7.29 -12.35
CA LYS A 75 4.22 8.68 -12.77
C LYS A 75 3.65 8.80 -14.19
N ALA A 76 3.10 9.97 -14.48
CA ALA A 76 2.72 10.29 -15.86
C ALA A 76 3.96 10.38 -16.77
N GLU A 77 3.78 10.02 -18.04
CA GLU A 77 4.80 10.18 -19.07
C GLU A 77 5.28 11.64 -19.14
N GLY A 78 6.60 11.82 -19.30
CA GLY A 78 7.22 13.15 -19.36
C GLY A 78 7.42 13.85 -18.02
N SER A 79 7.11 13.22 -16.90
CA SER A 79 7.46 13.74 -15.58
C SER A 79 8.96 13.58 -15.27
N SER A 80 9.58 14.59 -14.66
CA SER A 80 11.00 14.57 -14.32
C SER A 80 11.35 13.41 -13.41
N GLU A 81 12.50 12.75 -13.62
CA GLU A 81 12.93 11.68 -12.71
C GLU A 81 13.06 12.18 -11.27
N THR A 82 12.61 11.35 -10.34
CA THR A 82 12.79 11.59 -8.91
C THR A 82 13.69 10.50 -8.36
N ASN A 83 14.16 10.70 -7.14
CA ASN A 83 14.91 9.68 -6.42
C ASN A 83 14.08 8.40 -6.13
N LEU A 84 12.76 8.41 -6.36
CA LEU A 84 11.88 7.23 -6.30
C LEU A 84 11.80 6.46 -7.64
N GLY A 85 12.50 6.92 -8.67
CA GLY A 85 12.41 6.42 -10.03
C GLY A 85 11.04 6.76 -10.66
N PRO A 86 10.36 5.79 -11.30
CA PRO A 86 9.12 5.99 -12.04
C PRO A 86 7.85 5.99 -11.16
N ILE A 87 8.00 6.02 -9.83
CA ILE A 87 6.90 5.95 -8.87
C ILE A 87 6.75 7.28 -8.12
N GLU A 88 5.50 7.65 -7.81
CA GLU A 88 5.17 8.77 -6.93
C GLU A 88 4.05 8.44 -5.95
N SER A 89 3.95 9.23 -4.88
CA SER A 89 2.85 9.17 -3.93
C SER A 89 1.59 9.76 -4.55
N LYS A 90 0.55 8.95 -4.69
CA LYS A 90 -0.77 9.34 -5.21
C LYS A 90 -1.75 9.71 -4.11
N GLY A 91 -1.54 9.25 -2.88
CA GLY A 91 -2.37 9.61 -1.74
C GLY A 91 -1.70 9.27 -0.42
N GLN A 92 -1.88 10.12 0.58
CA GLN A 92 -1.39 9.88 1.94
C GLN A 92 -2.54 10.01 2.93
N LEU A 93 -2.62 9.09 3.88
CA LEU A 93 -3.61 9.07 4.93
C LEU A 93 -2.90 8.94 6.28
N ASN A 94 -3.24 9.82 7.22
CA ASN A 94 -2.87 9.65 8.62
C ASN A 94 -4.01 8.93 9.34
N VAL A 95 -3.68 7.87 10.06
CA VAL A 95 -4.58 7.14 10.95
C VAL A 95 -4.25 7.44 12.42
N GLU A 96 -5.13 7.06 13.33
CA GLU A 96 -5.01 7.36 14.76
C GLU A 96 -3.93 6.56 15.47
N ASP A 97 -3.56 5.38 14.92
CA ASP A 97 -2.51 4.53 15.47
C ASP A 97 -1.64 3.85 14.41
N SER A 98 -0.60 3.14 14.85
CA SER A 98 0.31 2.38 13.99
C SER A 98 -0.46 1.48 13.04
N ALA A 99 -0.28 1.69 11.73
CA ALA A 99 -0.91 0.90 10.70
C ALA A 99 -0.08 -0.37 10.47
N THR A 100 -0.63 -1.51 10.88
CA THR A 100 0.08 -2.79 10.95
C THR A 100 -0.29 -3.75 9.83
N ALA A 101 -1.47 -3.58 9.22
CA ALA A 101 -1.92 -4.37 8.08
C ALA A 101 -2.66 -3.46 7.08
N VAL A 102 -2.54 -3.78 5.80
CA VAL A 102 -3.31 -3.11 4.74
C VAL A 102 -3.66 -4.12 3.63
N SER A 103 -4.84 -4.00 3.05
CA SER A 103 -5.28 -4.80 1.90
C SER A 103 -6.16 -3.96 0.98
N PHE A 104 -5.91 -4.02 -0.33
CA PHE A 104 -6.92 -3.65 -1.32
C PHE A 104 -7.98 -4.74 -1.41
N ALA A 105 -9.21 -4.34 -1.72
CA ALA A 105 -10.26 -5.24 -2.18
C ALA A 105 -9.95 -5.78 -3.60
N PRO A 106 -10.45 -6.98 -3.94
CA PRO A 106 -10.17 -7.63 -5.23
C PRO A 106 -10.88 -6.98 -6.43
N SER A 107 -11.71 -5.96 -6.19
CA SER A 107 -12.44 -5.21 -7.21
C SER A 107 -12.73 -3.79 -6.74
N LEU A 108 -13.18 -2.93 -7.65
CA LEU A 108 -13.61 -1.57 -7.33
C LEU A 108 -14.95 -1.59 -6.58
N ALA A 109 -15.10 -0.71 -5.58
CA ALA A 109 -16.33 -0.53 -4.80
C ALA A 109 -17.37 0.37 -5.54
N GLY A 110 -17.37 0.30 -6.87
CA GLY A 110 -18.19 1.13 -7.76
C GLY A 110 -17.54 2.44 -8.18
N GLY A 111 -17.66 2.76 -9.47
CA GLY A 111 -16.94 3.88 -10.10
C GLY A 111 -15.45 3.58 -10.22
N ASP A 112 -14.60 4.56 -9.94
CA ASP A 112 -13.13 4.47 -9.94
C ASP A 112 -12.55 4.34 -8.51
N ARG A 113 -13.37 3.87 -7.55
CA ARG A 113 -13.02 3.85 -6.13
C ARG A 113 -12.52 2.46 -5.71
N TYR A 114 -11.33 2.45 -5.13
CA TYR A 114 -10.78 1.30 -4.45
C TYR A 114 -11.31 1.25 -3.01
N LEU A 115 -11.64 0.05 -2.54
CA LEU A 115 -11.85 -0.21 -1.12
C LEU A 115 -10.55 -0.74 -0.51
N ILE A 116 -10.12 -0.11 0.59
CA ILE A 116 -8.86 -0.43 1.27
C ILE A 116 -9.16 -0.66 2.74
N ALA A 117 -8.80 -1.84 3.24
CA ALA A 117 -8.87 -2.17 4.66
C ALA A 117 -7.51 -1.88 5.32
N ILE A 118 -7.54 -1.22 6.48
CA ILE A 118 -6.37 -0.84 7.26
C ILE A 118 -6.55 -1.37 8.68
N GLY A 119 -5.64 -2.22 9.12
CA GLY A 119 -5.65 -2.83 10.45
C GLY A 119 -4.61 -2.17 11.36
N LEU A 120 -5.06 -1.74 12.53
CA LEU A 120 -4.23 -0.96 13.46
C LEU A 120 -3.68 -1.79 14.62
N GLU A 121 -2.68 -1.24 15.30
CA GLU A 121 -2.01 -1.87 16.43
C GLU A 121 -2.95 -2.12 17.63
N ARG A 122 -4.03 -1.36 17.77
CA ARG A 122 -5.08 -1.55 18.79
C ARG A 122 -6.16 -2.56 18.40
N GLY A 123 -6.10 -3.09 17.18
CA GLY A 123 -7.03 -4.11 16.71
C GLY A 123 -8.27 -3.60 15.98
N SER A 124 -8.46 -2.27 15.90
CA SER A 124 -9.46 -1.67 15.02
C SER A 124 -9.10 -1.89 13.55
N ILE A 125 -10.14 -2.03 12.72
CA ILE A 125 -10.01 -2.13 11.26
C ILE A 125 -10.82 -1.01 10.65
N HIS A 126 -10.19 -0.21 9.80
CA HIS A 126 -10.84 0.85 9.05
C HIS A 126 -10.97 0.46 7.60
N LEU A 127 -12.15 0.70 7.03
CA LEU A 127 -12.42 0.57 5.61
C LEU A 127 -12.48 1.97 5.01
N TYR A 128 -11.63 2.24 4.03
CA TYR A 128 -11.60 3.49 3.30
C TYR A 128 -11.91 3.27 1.83
N HIS A 129 -12.66 4.19 1.25
CA HIS A 129 -12.64 4.42 -0.18
C HIS A 129 -11.46 5.33 -0.55
N TRP A 130 -10.80 5.00 -1.65
CA TRP A 130 -9.77 5.83 -2.24
C TRP A 130 -9.92 5.92 -3.75
N SER A 131 -9.72 7.10 -4.33
CA SER A 131 -9.52 7.32 -5.77
C SER A 131 -8.56 8.48 -5.98
N LEU A 132 -8.02 8.63 -7.19
CA LEU A 132 -7.22 9.80 -7.54
C LEU A 132 -8.01 11.11 -7.46
N GLN A 133 -9.30 11.07 -7.79
CA GLN A 133 -10.13 12.27 -7.91
C GLN A 133 -10.63 12.76 -6.54
N SER A 134 -11.13 11.85 -5.72
CA SER A 134 -11.74 12.19 -4.42
C SER A 134 -10.82 11.99 -3.22
N GLY A 135 -9.64 11.38 -3.41
CA GLY A 135 -8.73 11.07 -2.31
C GLY A 135 -9.33 10.04 -1.34
N TRP A 136 -8.97 10.14 -0.07
CA TRP A 136 -9.40 9.21 0.98
C TRP A 136 -10.73 9.62 1.60
N THR A 137 -11.66 8.68 1.69
CA THR A 137 -12.92 8.85 2.43
C THR A 137 -13.14 7.63 3.34
N LEU A 138 -13.35 7.86 4.64
CA LEU A 138 -13.68 6.78 5.57
C LEU A 138 -15.05 6.21 5.18
N TYR A 139 -15.11 4.90 4.94
CA TYR A 139 -16.34 4.19 4.66
C TYR A 139 -16.94 3.58 5.93
N GLU A 140 -16.12 2.83 6.69
CA GLU A 140 -16.57 2.16 7.90
C GLU A 140 -15.42 1.93 8.89
N THR A 141 -15.74 1.88 10.18
CA THR A 141 -14.81 1.51 11.24
C THR A 141 -15.37 0.31 11.99
N LEU A 142 -14.65 -0.81 11.92
CA LEU A 142 -14.88 -1.97 12.77
C LEU A 142 -14.14 -1.74 14.09
N GLN A 143 -14.92 -1.29 15.08
CA GLN A 143 -14.41 -0.99 16.41
C GLN A 143 -14.01 -2.26 17.16
N GLN A 144 -13.22 -2.10 18.22
CA GLN A 144 -12.70 -3.18 19.05
C GLN A 144 -13.78 -4.10 19.64
N SER A 145 -15.01 -3.60 19.82
CA SER A 145 -16.16 -4.38 20.28
C SER A 145 -16.62 -5.46 19.29
N VAL A 146 -16.29 -5.31 18.01
CA VAL A 146 -16.65 -6.20 16.90
C VAL A 146 -15.44 -6.66 16.07
N ALA A 147 -14.24 -6.15 16.37
CA ALA A 147 -12.97 -6.45 15.71
C ALA A 147 -11.96 -7.10 16.68
N HIS A 148 -10.67 -6.98 16.40
CA HIS A 148 -9.64 -7.60 17.23
C HIS A 148 -9.36 -6.78 18.49
N HIS A 149 -9.11 -7.44 19.63
CA HIS A 149 -8.67 -6.81 20.87
C HIS A 149 -7.17 -6.42 20.90
N LEU A 150 -6.39 -6.93 19.93
CA LEU A 150 -4.94 -6.82 19.85
C LEU A 150 -4.55 -6.52 18.40
N SER A 151 -3.28 -6.22 18.15
CA SER A 151 -2.78 -5.78 16.86
C SER A 151 -3.19 -6.67 15.70
N VAL A 152 -3.71 -6.05 14.64
CA VAL A 152 -4.09 -6.75 13.41
C VAL A 152 -2.83 -7.13 12.64
N LYS A 153 -2.46 -8.42 12.68
CA LYS A 153 -1.20 -8.90 12.08
C LYS A 153 -1.26 -9.07 10.56
N ARG A 154 -2.45 -9.29 10.00
CA ARG A 154 -2.67 -9.49 8.56
C ARG A 154 -4.13 -9.19 8.21
N LEU A 155 -4.34 -8.60 7.05
CA LEU A 155 -5.64 -8.45 6.41
C LEU A 155 -5.53 -8.93 4.97
N LYS A 156 -6.54 -9.66 4.50
CA LYS A 156 -6.77 -9.96 3.08
C LYS A 156 -8.27 -10.01 2.87
N PHE A 157 -8.76 -9.37 1.82
CA PHE A 157 -10.11 -9.60 1.34
C PHE A 157 -10.19 -11.00 0.72
N ALA A 158 -11.33 -11.66 0.85
CA ALA A 158 -11.59 -12.91 0.14
C ALA A 158 -11.70 -12.63 -1.38
N GLN A 159 -11.23 -13.57 -2.18
CA GLN A 159 -11.56 -13.64 -3.60
C GLN A 159 -12.80 -14.52 -3.73
N ASP A 160 -13.86 -13.99 -4.32
CA ASP A 160 -15.09 -14.74 -4.62
C ASP A 160 -14.88 -15.71 -5.80
#